data_AF-A0A7Y3RB89-F1
#
_entry.id   AF-A0A7Y3RB89-F1
#
_cell.length_a   1.000
_cell.length_b   1.000
_cell.length_c   1.000
_cell.angle_alpha   90.00
_cell.angle_beta   90.00
_cell.angle_gamma   90.00
#
_symmetry.space_group_name_H-M   'P 1'
#
loop_
_entity.id
_entity.type
_entity.pdbx_description
1 polymer ?
#
loop_
_entity_poly.entity_id
_entity_poly.type
_entity_poly.pdbx_seq_one_letter_code
_entity_poly.pdbx_strand_id
1 'polypeptide(L)'
;MRTFFILIFILGFGNTYSQKTKTENDSIVWTKLSCENGKKAAKIDFKNGIYNCFSYGLIFETNPSLSKFIDEYREKKYGIITRNAGCVITDYSKCYSKTMRKLVLKKFGSDIFERSRVEAEKLYSEKD
;
A
#
# COMPACT_ATOMS: atom_id res chain seq x y z
N MET A 1 -23.65 -27.35 -52.99
CA MET A 1 -22.77 -26.60 -52.06
C MET A 1 -23.56 -25.53 -51.29
N ARG A 2 -24.51 -25.92 -50.42
CA ARG A 2 -25.28 -24.93 -49.64
C ARG A 2 -25.77 -25.46 -48.28
N THR A 3 -25.75 -26.78 -48.07
CA THR A 3 -26.16 -27.45 -46.83
C THR A 3 -25.01 -27.79 -45.89
N PHE A 4 -23.75 -27.72 -46.34
CA PHE A 4 -22.58 -28.10 -45.52
C PHE A 4 -22.10 -26.99 -44.57
N PHE A 5 -22.47 -25.73 -44.82
CA PHE A 5 -22.03 -24.59 -44.01
C PHE A 5 -22.85 -24.36 -42.72
N ILE A 6 -24.02 -24.99 -42.60
CA ILE A 6 -24.91 -24.78 -41.44
C ILE A 6 -24.44 -25.61 -40.22
N LEU A 7 -23.81 -26.76 -40.45
CA LEU A 7 -23.33 -27.66 -39.38
C LEU A 7 -22.12 -27.11 -38.59
N ILE A 8 -21.32 -26.22 -39.18
CA ILE A 8 -20.16 -25.63 -38.51
C ILE A 8 -20.57 -24.53 -37.52
N PHE A 9 -21.71 -23.88 -37.74
CA PHE A 9 -22.16 -22.77 -36.89
C PHE A 9 -22.80 -23.24 -35.57
N ILE A 10 -23.30 -24.47 -35.51
CA ILE A 10 -23.99 -25.03 -34.33
C ILE A 10 -22.99 -25.60 -33.30
N LEU A 11 -21.79 -25.98 -33.73
CA LEU A 11 -20.74 -26.51 -32.84
C LEU A 11 -19.92 -25.41 -32.13
N GLY A 12 -20.15 -24.12 -32.44
CA GLY A 12 -19.39 -23.00 -31.88
C GLY A 12 -19.89 -22.44 -30.54
N PHE A 13 -21.10 -22.78 -30.10
CA PHE A 13 -21.75 -22.12 -28.95
C PHE A 13 -21.97 -23.03 -27.72
N GLY A 14 -21.39 -24.23 -27.69
CA GLY A 14 -21.66 -25.23 -26.66
C GLY A 14 -20.83 -25.20 -25.36
N ASN A 15 -19.93 -24.23 -25.16
CA ASN A 15 -19.01 -24.23 -24.00
C ASN A 15 -19.09 -22.97 -23.12
N THR A 16 -20.28 -22.40 -22.91
CA THR A 16 -20.52 -21.45 -21.81
C THR A 16 -21.12 -22.15 -20.59
N TYR A 17 -20.54 -23.27 -20.17
CA TYR A 17 -20.80 -23.79 -18.83
C TYR A 17 -19.87 -23.11 -17.82
N SER A 18 -20.47 -22.14 -17.13
CA SER A 18 -20.14 -21.60 -15.80
C SER A 18 -19.06 -22.39 -15.06
N GLN A 19 -17.87 -21.80 -14.92
CA GLN A 19 -16.92 -22.26 -13.91
C GLN A 19 -17.53 -21.98 -12.54
N LYS A 20 -18.19 -22.97 -11.95
CA LYS A 20 -18.42 -23.03 -10.51
C LYS A 20 -17.05 -23.36 -9.90
N THR A 21 -16.20 -22.34 -9.76
CA THR A 21 -14.96 -22.49 -9.01
C THR A 21 -15.35 -22.84 -7.58
N LYS A 22 -15.12 -24.10 -7.21
CA LYS A 22 -14.99 -24.45 -5.80
C LYS A 22 -13.94 -23.50 -5.26
N THR A 23 -14.30 -22.71 -4.25
CA THR A 23 -13.40 -21.87 -3.49
C THR A 23 -12.47 -22.79 -2.71
N GLU A 24 -11.51 -23.37 -3.42
CA GLU A 24 -10.32 -23.90 -2.80
C GLU A 24 -9.60 -22.66 -2.26
N ASN A 25 -9.49 -22.57 -0.94
CA ASN A 25 -8.76 -21.48 -0.32
C ASN A 25 -7.32 -21.53 -0.85
N ASP A 26 -6.99 -20.66 -1.82
CA ASP A 26 -5.67 -20.55 -2.42
C ASP A 26 -4.65 -20.17 -1.32
N SER A 27 -4.13 -21.20 -0.66
CA SER A 27 -3.25 -21.11 0.51
C SER A 27 -2.01 -20.27 0.23
N ILE A 28 -1.58 -20.20 -1.03
CA ILE A 28 -0.40 -19.46 -1.49
C ILE A 28 -0.57 -17.94 -1.32
N VAL A 29 -1.76 -17.40 -1.60
CA VAL A 29 -2.03 -15.95 -1.46
C VAL A 29 -2.08 -15.56 0.02
N TRP A 30 -2.76 -16.36 0.85
CA TRP A 30 -2.86 -16.15 2.29
C TRP A 30 -1.52 -16.32 3.01
N THR A 31 -0.69 -17.29 2.57
CA THR A 31 0.66 -17.49 3.11
C THR A 31 1.52 -16.24 2.91
N LYS A 32 1.38 -15.56 1.76
CA LYS A 32 2.12 -14.31 1.48
C LYS A 32 1.63 -13.14 2.34
N LEU A 33 0.34 -13.09 2.71
CA LEU A 33 -0.27 -12.01 3.49
C LEU A 33 -0.16 -12.16 5.02
N SER A 34 0.80 -12.94 5.51
CA SER A 34 1.03 -13.13 6.94
C SER A 34 1.74 -11.94 7.61
N CYS A 35 1.51 -11.77 8.92
CA CYS A 35 2.18 -10.76 9.74
C CYS A 35 3.71 -10.92 9.75
N GLU A 36 4.23 -12.15 9.80
CA GLU A 36 5.67 -12.41 9.80
C GLU A 36 6.34 -11.98 8.50
N ASN A 37 5.69 -12.21 7.36
CA ASN A 37 6.16 -11.70 6.07
C ASN A 37 6.16 -10.17 6.05
N GLY A 38 5.13 -9.52 6.62
CA GLY A 38 5.08 -8.06 6.77
C GLY A 38 6.25 -7.51 7.59
N LYS A 39 6.55 -8.13 8.74
CA LYS A 39 7.71 -7.78 9.58
C LYS A 39 9.03 -7.97 8.82
N LYS A 40 9.19 -9.07 8.08
CA LYS A 40 10.39 -9.39 7.31
C LYS A 40 10.60 -8.37 6.19
N ALA A 41 9.56 -8.06 5.43
CA ALA A 41 9.60 -7.06 4.36
C ALA A 41 9.97 -5.69 4.92
N ALA A 42 9.33 -5.23 6.00
CA ALA A 42 9.65 -3.94 6.61
C ALA A 42 11.13 -3.83 7.05
N LYS A 43 11.70 -4.92 7.57
CA LYS A 43 13.13 -4.96 7.93
C LYS A 43 14.05 -4.92 6.71
N ILE A 44 13.68 -5.57 5.61
CA ILE A 44 14.46 -5.57 4.36
C ILE A 44 14.43 -4.16 3.76
N ASP A 45 13.24 -3.59 3.59
CA ASP A 45 13.06 -2.24 3.06
C ASP A 45 13.83 -1.20 3.88
N PHE A 46 13.74 -1.30 5.20
CA PHE A 46 14.48 -0.41 6.09
C PHE A 46 15.99 -0.50 5.92
N LYS A 47 16.54 -1.73 5.75
CA LYS A 47 17.97 -1.94 5.45
C LYS A 47 18.36 -1.36 4.09
N ASN A 48 17.44 -1.38 3.13
CA ASN A 48 17.62 -0.82 1.79
C ASN A 48 17.37 0.70 1.73
N GLY A 49 17.10 1.36 2.86
CA GLY A 49 16.86 2.80 2.91
C GLY A 49 15.45 3.24 2.52
N ILE A 50 14.50 2.29 2.40
CA ILE A 50 13.11 2.54 2.05
C ILE A 50 12.29 2.62 3.34
N TYR A 51 11.80 3.82 3.70
CA TYR A 51 11.14 4.08 4.99
C TYR A 51 9.64 4.35 4.83
N ASN A 52 8.90 3.34 4.37
CA ASN A 52 7.46 3.43 4.12
C ASN A 52 6.62 3.42 5.41
N CYS A 53 6.15 4.59 5.84
CA CYS A 53 5.28 4.74 7.00
C CYS A 53 3.83 4.94 6.56
N PHE A 54 3.16 3.84 6.24
CA PHE A 54 1.77 3.88 5.79
C PHE A 54 0.77 4.09 6.93
N SER A 55 -0.26 4.88 6.65
CA SER A 55 -1.49 4.97 7.43
C SER A 55 -2.64 4.28 6.69
N TYR A 56 -3.67 3.88 7.43
CA TYR A 56 -4.87 3.23 6.88
C TYR A 56 -6.12 3.85 7.49
N GLY A 57 -7.23 3.74 6.78
CA GLY A 57 -8.52 4.30 7.16
C GLY A 57 -8.81 5.62 6.45
N LEU A 58 -9.96 6.20 6.79
CA LEU A 58 -10.43 7.45 6.22
C LEU A 58 -9.60 8.62 6.75
N ILE A 59 -9.13 9.48 5.84
CA ILE A 59 -8.44 10.71 6.17
C ILE A 59 -9.39 11.90 5.99
N PHE A 60 -9.36 12.80 6.96
CA PHE A 60 -9.96 14.12 6.87
C PHE A 60 -8.84 15.15 6.84
N GLU A 61 -8.57 15.71 5.66
CA GLU A 61 -7.57 16.77 5.46
C GLU A 61 -8.26 18.13 5.41
N THR A 62 -7.90 19.01 6.35
CA THR A 62 -8.41 20.39 6.38
C THR A 62 -7.63 21.31 5.44
N ASN A 63 -6.34 21.02 5.19
CA ASN A 63 -5.50 21.75 4.25
C ASN A 63 -4.66 20.77 3.41
N PRO A 64 -5.19 20.32 2.26
CA PRO A 64 -4.50 19.34 1.40
C PRO A 64 -3.14 19.82 0.87
N SER A 65 -3.00 21.11 0.58
CA SER A 65 -1.74 21.69 0.08
C SER A 65 -0.64 21.61 1.14
N LEU A 66 -0.95 21.97 2.39
CA LEU A 66 -0.01 21.86 3.49
C LEU A 66 0.34 20.39 3.80
N SER A 67 -0.65 19.49 3.84
CA SER A 67 -0.42 18.06 4.05
C SER A 67 0.55 17.49 3.01
N LYS A 68 0.31 17.79 1.74
CA LYS A 68 1.20 17.39 0.64
C LYS A 68 2.61 17.94 0.83
N PHE A 69 2.74 19.22 1.20
CA PHE A 69 4.04 19.84 1.44
C PHE A 69 4.81 19.17 2.59
N ILE A 70 4.13 18.86 3.69
CA ILE A 70 4.72 18.15 4.84
C ILE A 70 5.26 16.78 4.41
N ASP A 71 4.49 16.02 3.63
CA ASP A 71 4.90 14.70 3.15
C ASP A 71 6.09 14.78 2.19
N GLU A 72 6.07 15.72 1.23
CA GLU A 72 7.18 15.95 0.31
C GLU A 72 8.46 16.41 1.04
N TYR A 73 8.32 17.31 2.01
CA TYR A 73 9.44 17.76 2.84
C TYR A 73 10.09 16.60 3.57
N ARG A 74 9.26 15.76 4.20
CA ARG A 74 9.72 14.61 4.97
C ARG A 74 10.39 13.56 4.08
N GLU A 75 9.82 13.29 2.91
CA GLU A 75 10.41 12.40 1.91
C GLU A 75 11.77 12.93 1.45
N LYS A 76 11.86 14.22 1.09
CA LYS A 76 13.11 14.83 0.60
C LYS A 76 14.21 14.91 1.66
N LYS A 77 13.88 15.31 2.88
CA LYS A 77 14.87 15.57 3.94
C LYS A 77 15.29 14.30 4.68
N TYR A 78 14.35 13.38 4.94
CA TYR A 78 14.58 12.21 5.78
C TYR A 78 14.45 10.88 5.02
N GLY A 79 13.98 10.89 3.77
CA GLY A 79 13.67 9.68 3.01
C GLY A 79 12.43 8.95 3.52
N ILE A 80 11.65 9.55 4.43
CA ILE A 80 10.49 8.91 5.05
C ILE A 80 9.25 9.18 4.20
N ILE A 81 8.69 8.10 3.65
CA ILE A 81 7.49 8.15 2.81
C ILE A 81 6.28 7.93 3.70
N THR A 82 5.45 8.95 3.84
CA THR A 82 4.17 8.89 4.57
C THR A 82 3.04 8.97 3.58
N ARG A 83 2.22 7.92 3.50
CA ARG A 83 1.07 7.85 2.58
C ARG A 83 -0.06 7.07 3.22
N ASN A 84 -1.29 7.42 2.87
CA ASN A 84 -2.45 6.60 3.20
C ASN A 84 -2.61 5.48 2.17
N ALA A 85 -2.72 4.24 2.64
CA ALA A 85 -2.87 3.06 1.81
C ALA A 85 -4.34 2.57 1.73
N GLY A 86 -5.29 3.45 2.02
CA GLY A 86 -6.73 3.21 1.95
C GLY A 86 -7.29 2.49 3.17
N CYS A 87 -8.47 1.90 2.99
CA CYS A 87 -9.25 1.27 4.07
C CYS A 87 -9.00 -0.24 4.19
N VAL A 88 -8.37 -0.87 3.20
CA VAL A 88 -8.17 -2.33 3.19
C VAL A 88 -6.90 -2.67 3.95
N ILE A 89 -7.06 -3.33 5.09
CA ILE A 89 -5.97 -3.73 5.98
C ILE A 89 -5.87 -5.26 6.01
N THR A 90 -4.65 -5.77 5.85
CA THR A 90 -4.31 -7.18 6.05
C THR A 90 -3.37 -7.31 7.23
N ASP A 91 -3.20 -8.53 7.76
CA ASP A 91 -2.21 -8.77 8.82
C ASP A 91 -0.79 -8.43 8.37
N TYR A 92 -0.46 -8.72 7.11
CA TYR A 92 0.77 -8.27 6.48
C TYR A 92 0.93 -6.75 6.58
N SER A 93 -0.05 -5.98 6.09
CA SER A 93 0.06 -4.53 5.94
C SER A 93 0.12 -3.82 7.29
N LYS A 94 -0.65 -4.32 8.27
CA LYS A 94 -0.62 -3.90 9.67
C LYS A 94 0.74 -4.14 10.31
N CYS A 95 1.28 -5.36 10.18
CA CYS A 95 2.55 -5.71 10.80
C CYS A 95 3.75 -5.04 10.11
N TYR A 96 3.71 -4.87 8.79
CA TYR A 96 4.68 -4.08 8.05
C TYR A 96 4.75 -2.66 8.60
N SER A 97 3.63 -1.95 8.62
CA SER A 97 3.56 -0.53 8.99
C SER A 97 3.96 -0.31 10.45
N LYS A 98 3.51 -1.18 11.37
CA LYS A 98 3.94 -1.16 12.78
C LYS A 98 5.45 -1.36 12.93
N THR A 99 6.02 -2.30 12.19
CA THR A 99 7.45 -2.61 12.25
C THR A 99 8.28 -1.48 11.67
N MET A 100 7.92 -0.99 10.49
CA MET A 100 8.62 0.13 9.85
C MET A 100 8.59 1.37 10.72
N ARG A 101 7.42 1.74 11.27
CA ARG A 101 7.31 2.87 12.20
C ARG A 101 8.25 2.71 13.39
N LYS A 102 8.30 1.54 14.04
CA LYS A 102 9.23 1.29 15.15
C LYS A 102 10.70 1.49 14.76
N LEU A 103 11.09 1.01 13.58
CA LEU A 103 12.46 1.14 13.06
C LEU A 103 12.80 2.61 12.73
N VAL A 104 11.88 3.34 12.11
CA VAL A 104 12.02 4.76 11.79
C VAL A 104 12.15 5.60 13.06
N LEU A 105 11.28 5.39 14.06
CA LEU A 105 11.38 6.09 15.36
C LEU A 105 12.71 5.79 16.06
N LYS A 106 13.19 4.55 15.98
CA LYS A 106 14.50 4.18 16.54
C LYS A 106 15.67 4.88 15.83
N LYS A 107 15.58 5.09 14.51
CA LYS A 107 16.65 5.69 13.70
C LYS A 107 16.68 7.20 13.77
N PHE A 108 15.51 7.84 13.72
CA PHE A 108 15.41 9.30 13.56
C PHE A 108 14.94 10.03 14.83
N GLY A 109 14.63 9.29 15.90
CA GLY A 109 14.07 9.84 17.13
C GLY A 109 12.55 9.66 17.22
N SER A 110 12.04 9.58 18.45
CA SER A 110 10.62 9.33 18.74
C SER A 110 9.68 10.44 18.26
N ASP A 111 10.23 11.63 18.06
CA ASP A 111 9.54 12.86 17.69
C ASP A 111 9.65 13.18 16.19
N ILE A 112 10.29 12.33 15.36
CA ILE A 112 10.58 12.64 13.95
C ILE A 112 9.34 13.09 13.14
N PHE A 113 8.17 12.48 13.37
CA PHE A 113 6.96 12.86 12.62
C PHE A 113 6.44 14.24 13.01
N GLU A 114 6.54 14.59 14.29
CA GLU A 114 6.12 15.90 14.80
C GLU A 114 7.13 16.97 14.43
N ARG A 115 8.42 16.71 14.70
CA ARG A 115 9.51 17.62 14.34
C ARG A 115 9.52 17.93 12.85
N SER A 116 9.42 16.91 11.98
CA SER A 116 9.38 17.12 10.52
C SER A 116 8.14 17.90 10.07
N ARG A 117 7.01 17.76 10.77
CA ARG A 117 5.81 18.56 10.51
C ARG A 117 6.07 20.03 10.85
N VAL A 118 6.51 20.33 12.08
CA VAL A 118 6.76 21.71 12.54
C VAL A 118 7.79 22.42 11.64
N GLU A 119 8.85 21.71 11.25
CA GLU A 119 9.86 22.24 10.31
C GLU A 119 9.25 22.59 8.94
N ALA A 120 8.39 21.71 8.41
CA ALA A 120 7.72 21.94 7.13
C ALA A 120 6.69 23.07 7.21
N GLU A 121 5.90 23.14 8.28
CA GLU A 121 4.91 24.20 8.50
C GLU A 121 5.58 25.57 8.56
N LYS A 122 6.72 25.68 9.25
CA LYS A 122 7.51 26.91 9.27
C LYS A 122 7.94 27.34 7.86
N LEU A 123 8.52 26.43 7.09
CA LEU A 123 8.96 26.70 5.71
C LEU A 123 7.81 27.00 4.75
N TYR A 124 6.63 26.42 4.99
CA TYR A 124 5.43 26.71 4.20
C TYR A 124 4.95 28.13 4.47
N SER A 125 4.91 28.56 5.74
CA SER A 125 4.50 29.91 6.11
C SER A 125 5.45 31.02 5.64
N GLU A 126 6.72 30.69 5.37
CA GLU A 126 7.71 31.64 4.83
C GLU A 126 7.65 31.78 3.30
N LYS A 127 6.85 30.94 2.61
CA LYS A 127 6.65 30.97 1.16
C LYS A 127 5.41 31.76 0.72
N ASP A 128 4.44 31.91 1.62
CA ASP A 128 3.22 32.70 1.42
C ASP A 128 3.46 34.18 1.80
#